data_AF-A0A1K1QKS8-F1
#
_entry.id   AF-A0A1K1QKS8-F1
#
_cell.length_a   1.000
_cell.length_b   1.000
_cell.length_c   1.000
_cell.angle_alpha   90.00
_cell.angle_beta   90.00
_cell.angle_gamma   90.00
#
_symmetry.space_group_name_H-M   'P 1'
#
loop_
_entity.id
_entity.type
_entity.pdbx_description
1 polymer ?
#
loop_
_entity_poly.entity_id
_entity_poly.type
_entity_poly.pdbx_seq_one_letter_code
_entity_poly.pdbx_strand_id
1 'polypeptide(L)'
;MGFGFNLLVIFILLPLTGILFILWILSKKNIVGKILGFIWLGIFGLTLLSGITQWLTAKTELDKEDYYGEYVINRAYFKGKQTDWQYNHFRFEIKENDSIYFYTTENKTITKTYKGKISTTKPYNSARLIIDMEKPTHHIITSNPTTYRKAWSFYLVFDSPKFKNMFFKKGKWKSIDLK
;
A
#
# COMPACT_ATOMS: atom_id res chain seq x y z
N MET A 1 17.01 -10.69 -3.24
CA MET A 1 17.35 -12.13 -3.27
C MET A 1 17.74 -12.57 -1.86
N GLY A 2 17.27 -13.75 -1.42
CA GLY A 2 17.53 -14.24 -0.06
C GLY A 2 18.87 -14.96 0.07
N PHE A 3 19.32 -15.14 1.30
CA PHE A 3 20.57 -15.82 1.66
C PHE A 3 20.74 -17.20 0.98
N GLY A 4 19.67 -18.01 0.90
CA GLY A 4 19.73 -19.34 0.27
C GLY A 4 20.00 -19.32 -1.24
N PHE A 5 19.51 -18.30 -1.97
CA PHE A 5 19.80 -18.15 -3.40
C PHE A 5 21.28 -17.84 -3.64
N ASN A 6 21.87 -17.00 -2.79
CA ASN A 6 23.30 -16.65 -2.88
C ASN A 6 24.19 -17.88 -2.69
N LEU A 7 23.85 -18.78 -1.76
CA LEU A 7 24.59 -20.03 -1.54
C LEU A 7 24.51 -20.96 -2.75
N LEU A 8 23.32 -21.15 -3.34
CA LEU A 8 23.15 -21.95 -4.55
C LEU A 8 23.99 -21.39 -5.71
N VAL A 9 23.96 -20.07 -5.91
CA VAL A 9 24.73 -19.43 -6.98
C VAL A 9 26.23 -19.64 -6.79
N ILE A 10 26.75 -19.40 -5.60
CA ILE A 10 28.19 -19.43 -5.33
C ILE A 10 28.74 -20.86 -5.36
N PHE A 11 28.07 -21.82 -4.73
CA PHE A 11 28.63 -23.17 -4.53
C PHE A 11 28.22 -24.19 -5.57
N ILE A 12 27.14 -23.96 -6.33
CA ILE A 12 26.62 -24.93 -7.30
C ILE A 12 26.66 -24.32 -8.69
N LEU A 13 26.00 -23.19 -8.89
CA LEU A 13 25.80 -22.64 -10.23
C LEU A 13 27.11 -22.14 -10.85
N LEU A 14 27.90 -21.34 -10.14
CA LEU A 14 29.16 -20.80 -10.66
C LEU A 14 30.18 -21.91 -10.95
N PRO A 15 30.43 -22.90 -10.07
CA PRO A 15 31.30 -24.03 -10.38
C PRO A 15 30.80 -24.86 -11.57
N LEU A 16 29.50 -25.18 -11.61
CA LEU A 16 28.91 -25.98 -12.69
C LEU A 16 29.00 -25.26 -14.04
N THR A 17 28.69 -23.97 -14.08
CA THR A 17 28.81 -23.16 -15.30
C THR A 17 30.27 -23.01 -15.73
N GLY A 18 31.21 -22.89 -14.78
CA GLY A 18 32.65 -22.90 -15.07
C GLY A 18 33.12 -24.21 -15.70
N ILE A 19 32.72 -25.36 -15.17
CA ILE A 19 33.05 -26.69 -15.73
C ILE A 19 32.44 -26.83 -17.14
N LEU A 20 31.17 -26.49 -17.31
CA LEU A 20 30.49 -26.56 -18.61
C LEU A 20 31.14 -25.63 -19.64
N PHE A 21 31.62 -24.45 -19.21
CA PHE A 21 32.31 -23.51 -20.08
C PHE A 21 33.66 -24.04 -20.56
N ILE A 22 34.45 -24.64 -19.66
CA ILE A 22 35.71 -25.32 -20.02
C ILE A 22 35.43 -26.47 -20.99
N LEU A 23 34.43 -27.31 -20.71
CA LEU A 23 34.01 -28.41 -21.60
C LEU A 23 33.56 -27.91 -22.97
N TRP A 24 32.90 -26.75 -23.04
CA TRP A 24 32.49 -26.15 -24.30
C TRP A 24 33.69 -25.70 -25.14
N ILE A 25 34.68 -25.02 -24.51
CA ILE A 25 35.92 -24.59 -25.19
C ILE A 25 36.70 -25.80 -25.71
N LEU A 26 36.84 -26.85 -24.91
CA LEU A 26 37.61 -28.04 -25.27
C LEU A 26 36.91 -28.89 -26.33
N SER A 27 35.59 -29.10 -26.20
CA SER A 27 34.84 -29.96 -27.13
C SER A 27 34.44 -29.24 -28.43
N LYS A 28 34.38 -27.90 -28.43
CA LYS A 28 33.81 -27.05 -29.49
C LYS A 28 32.41 -27.46 -29.96
N LYS A 29 31.68 -28.24 -29.16
CA LYS A 29 30.33 -28.70 -29.50
C LYS A 29 29.33 -27.59 -29.23
N ASN A 30 28.63 -27.16 -30.28
CA ASN A 30 27.57 -26.14 -30.18
C ASN A 30 26.46 -26.48 -29.19
N ILE A 31 26.23 -27.77 -28.89
CA ILE A 31 25.22 -28.22 -27.93
C ILE A 31 25.54 -27.72 -26.52
N VAL A 32 26.80 -27.78 -26.08
CA VAL A 32 27.20 -27.38 -24.72
C VAL A 32 27.03 -25.86 -24.53
N GLY A 33 27.39 -25.07 -25.54
CA GLY A 33 27.16 -23.62 -25.55
C GLY A 33 25.68 -23.23 -25.52
N LYS A 34 24.81 -23.96 -26.25
CA LYS A 34 23.35 -23.75 -26.19
C LYS A 34 22.79 -24.04 -24.80
N ILE A 35 23.23 -25.12 -24.15
CA ILE A 35 22.81 -25.47 -22.78
C ILE A 35 23.20 -24.36 -21.80
N LEU A 36 24.44 -23.87 -21.86
CA LEU A 36 24.90 -22.72 -21.07
C LEU A 36 24.05 -21.47 -21.30
N GLY A 37 23.75 -21.16 -22.56
CA GLY A 37 22.89 -20.04 -22.94
C GLY A 37 21.49 -20.16 -22.34
N PHE A 38 20.84 -21.33 -22.44
CA PHE A 38 19.52 -21.56 -21.86
C PHE A 38 19.51 -21.50 -20.33
N ILE A 39 20.55 -22.00 -19.66
CA ILE A 39 20.69 -21.90 -18.19
C ILE A 39 20.70 -20.43 -17.76
N TRP A 40 21.58 -19.62 -18.35
CA TRP A 40 21.69 -18.20 -18.00
C TRP A 40 20.48 -17.37 -18.43
N LEU A 41 19.87 -17.69 -19.58
CA LEU A 41 18.60 -17.09 -20.01
C LEU A 41 17.49 -17.37 -18.99
N GLY A 42 17.38 -18.61 -18.52
CA GLY A 42 16.41 -19.01 -17.50
C GLY A 42 16.64 -18.28 -16.18
N ILE A 43 17.89 -18.20 -15.71
CA ILE A 43 18.23 -17.48 -14.47
C ILE A 43 17.95 -15.99 -14.59
N PHE A 44 18.34 -15.36 -15.70
CA PHE A 44 18.08 -13.95 -15.94
C PHE A 44 16.57 -13.68 -16.01
N GLY A 45 15.82 -14.53 -16.72
CA GLY A 45 14.36 -14.45 -16.81
C GLY A 45 13.69 -14.58 -15.44
N LEU A 46 14.08 -15.57 -14.63
CA LEU A 46 13.55 -15.74 -13.27
C LEU A 46 13.91 -14.58 -12.35
N THR A 47 15.13 -14.06 -12.44
CA THR A 47 15.58 -12.92 -11.64
C THR A 47 14.80 -11.66 -12.00
N LEU A 48 14.62 -11.40 -13.29
CA LEU A 48 13.82 -10.29 -13.79
C LEU A 48 12.36 -10.40 -13.34
N LEU A 49 11.75 -11.58 -13.50
CA LEU A 49 10.39 -11.85 -13.05
C LEU A 49 10.25 -11.67 -11.54
N SER A 50 11.23 -12.12 -10.76
CA SER A 50 11.26 -11.92 -9.30
C SER A 50 11.36 -10.43 -8.94
N GLY A 51 12.14 -9.65 -9.69
CA GLY A 51 12.25 -8.20 -9.48
C GLY A 51 10.94 -7.48 -9.78
N ILE A 52 10.31 -7.80 -10.91
CA ILE A 52 9.01 -7.24 -11.31
C ILE A 52 7.93 -7.59 -10.28
N THR A 53 7.84 -8.86 -9.87
CA THR A 53 6.85 -9.29 -8.87
C THR A 53 7.07 -8.61 -7.52
N GLN A 54 8.31 -8.45 -7.07
CA GLN A 54 8.62 -7.68 -5.86
C GLN A 54 8.16 -6.23 -5.98
N TRP A 55 8.48 -5.55 -7.08
CA TRP A 55 8.04 -4.17 -7.32
C TRP A 55 6.51 -4.04 -7.36
N LEU A 56 5.82 -4.99 -7.98
CA LEU A 56 4.35 -4.98 -8.10
C LEU A 56 3.61 -5.27 -6.79
N THR A 57 4.26 -5.92 -5.82
CA THR A 57 3.62 -6.42 -4.60
C THR A 57 4.14 -5.77 -3.32
N ALA A 58 5.29 -5.09 -3.37
CA ALA A 58 5.86 -4.37 -2.23
C ALA A 58 4.87 -3.31 -1.73
N LYS A 59 4.67 -3.24 -0.42
CA LYS A 59 3.78 -2.24 0.19
C LYS A 59 4.32 -0.84 -0.10
N THR A 60 3.45 0.08 -0.52
CA THR A 60 3.81 1.49 -0.71
C THR A 60 4.46 2.03 0.55
N GLU A 61 5.60 2.69 0.42
CA GLU A 61 6.10 3.58 1.48
C GLU A 61 5.25 4.86 1.45
N LEU A 62 5.11 5.52 2.60
CA LEU A 62 4.25 6.69 2.72
C LEU A 62 5.05 7.82 3.31
N ASP A 63 4.93 8.98 2.69
CA ASP A 63 5.34 10.26 3.22
C ASP A 63 4.13 11.03 3.77
N LYS A 64 4.39 12.22 4.30
CA LYS A 64 3.34 13.03 4.93
C LYS A 64 2.35 13.53 3.88
N GLU A 65 2.87 13.90 2.72
CA GLU A 65 2.17 14.46 1.58
C GLU A 65 1.16 13.46 0.99
N ASP A 66 1.44 12.16 1.12
CA ASP A 66 0.53 11.10 0.69
C ASP A 66 -0.80 11.14 1.45
N TYR A 67 -0.80 11.65 2.68
CA TYR A 67 -2.00 11.79 3.48
C TYR A 67 -2.89 12.96 3.06
N TYR A 68 -2.42 13.94 2.27
CA TYR A 68 -3.25 15.07 1.84
C TYR A 68 -4.31 14.65 0.84
N GLY A 69 -5.54 15.12 1.01
CA GLY A 69 -6.67 14.88 0.12
C GLY A 69 -7.97 14.57 0.85
N GLU A 70 -8.99 14.21 0.06
CA GLU A 70 -10.32 13.85 0.53
C GLU A 70 -10.43 12.35 0.85
N TYR A 71 -11.19 12.02 1.88
CA TYR A 71 -11.41 10.67 2.36
C TYR A 71 -12.88 10.38 2.56
N VAL A 72 -13.29 9.20 2.12
CA VAL A 72 -14.66 8.70 2.20
C VAL A 72 -14.70 7.27 2.70
N ILE A 73 -15.86 6.84 3.20
CA ILE A 73 -16.05 5.47 3.66
C ILE A 73 -15.77 4.47 2.52
N ASN A 74 -15.07 3.40 2.85
CA ASN A 74 -14.74 2.34 1.91
C ASN A 74 -15.89 1.33 1.81
N ARG A 75 -16.83 1.62 0.91
CA ARG A 75 -17.96 0.74 0.56
C ARG A 75 -17.56 -0.60 -0.09
N ALA A 76 -16.29 -0.80 -0.44
CA ALA A 76 -15.85 -2.05 -1.07
C ALA A 76 -15.56 -3.16 -0.05
N TYR A 77 -15.27 -2.80 1.22
CA TYR A 77 -14.93 -3.78 2.25
C TYR A 77 -16.17 -4.37 2.91
N PHE A 78 -17.17 -3.52 3.16
CA PHE A 78 -18.45 -3.92 3.69
C PHE A 78 -19.53 -3.35 2.78
N LYS A 79 -20.47 -4.20 2.39
CA LYS A 79 -21.62 -3.82 1.56
C LYS A 79 -22.86 -3.78 2.43
N GLY A 80 -23.77 -2.86 2.12
CA GLY A 80 -25.09 -2.81 2.74
C GLY A 80 -25.51 -1.40 3.17
N LYS A 81 -26.77 -1.30 3.59
CA LYS A 81 -27.42 -0.02 3.94
C LYS A 81 -26.66 0.78 4.99
N GLN A 82 -26.06 0.10 5.97
CA GLN A 82 -25.30 0.77 7.03
C GLN A 82 -24.03 1.44 6.49
N THR A 83 -23.30 0.78 5.60
CA THR A 83 -22.09 1.37 4.99
C THR A 83 -22.44 2.50 4.04
N ASP A 84 -23.56 2.37 3.30
CA ASP A 84 -24.07 3.43 2.44
C ASP A 84 -24.50 4.66 3.27
N TRP A 85 -25.18 4.43 4.39
CA TRP A 85 -25.51 5.48 5.36
C TRP A 85 -24.24 6.16 5.86
N GLN A 86 -23.24 5.41 6.36
CA GLN A 86 -21.98 5.97 6.82
C GLN A 86 -21.26 6.78 5.72
N TYR A 87 -21.27 6.30 4.47
CA TYR A 87 -20.65 6.99 3.34
C TYR A 87 -21.29 8.34 3.03
N ASN A 88 -22.61 8.45 3.23
CA ASN A 88 -23.34 9.70 3.05
C ASN A 88 -23.28 10.63 4.26
N HIS A 89 -22.84 10.13 5.41
CA HIS A 89 -22.82 10.88 6.67
C HIS A 89 -21.43 11.30 7.14
N PHE A 90 -20.36 10.63 6.69
CA PHE A 90 -19.01 10.89 7.17
C PHE A 90 -18.00 10.93 6.03
N ARG A 91 -17.24 12.04 6.00
CA ARG A 91 -16.05 12.21 5.16
C ARG A 91 -15.10 13.19 5.84
N PHE A 92 -13.83 13.17 5.45
CA PHE A 92 -12.88 14.15 5.96
C PHE A 92 -11.87 14.54 4.89
N GLU A 93 -11.17 15.63 5.14
CA GLU A 93 -10.17 16.18 4.25
C GLU A 93 -8.94 16.55 5.06
N ILE A 94 -7.76 16.22 4.54
CA ILE A 94 -6.48 16.69 5.06
C ILE A 94 -5.89 17.62 4.01
N LYS A 95 -5.63 18.86 4.40
CA LYS A 95 -5.08 19.89 3.51
C LYS A 95 -3.56 19.95 3.61
N GLU A 96 -2.94 20.56 2.60
CA GLU A 96 -1.48 20.74 2.50
C GLU A 96 -0.88 21.59 3.63
N ASN A 97 -1.72 22.39 4.32
CA ASN A 97 -1.34 23.20 5.48
C ASN A 97 -1.46 22.43 6.81
N ASP A 98 -1.43 21.09 6.77
CA ASP A 98 -1.58 20.20 7.92
C ASP A 98 -2.92 20.26 8.66
N SER A 99 -3.91 20.95 8.11
CA SER A 99 -5.23 21.02 8.73
C SER A 99 -6.08 19.82 8.33
N ILE A 100 -6.76 19.22 9.30
CA ILE A 100 -7.76 18.17 9.08
C ILE A 100 -9.16 18.69 9.39
N TYR A 101 -10.09 18.38 8.49
CA TYR A 101 -11.50 18.73 8.60
C TYR A 101 -12.33 17.46 8.52
N PHE A 102 -12.98 17.09 9.61
CA PHE A 102 -13.92 15.99 9.66
C PHE A 102 -15.34 16.51 9.51
N TYR A 103 -16.05 16.02 8.49
CA TYR A 103 -17.37 16.48 8.12
C TYR A 103 -18.42 15.44 8.53
N THR A 104 -19.43 15.90 9.27
CA THR A 104 -20.73 15.24 9.32
C THR A 104 -21.59 15.80 8.20
N THR A 105 -22.23 14.92 7.44
CA THR A 105 -22.91 15.29 6.21
C THR A 105 -24.29 14.65 6.12
N GLU A 106 -25.14 15.20 5.28
CA GLU A 106 -26.32 14.53 4.75
C GLU A 106 -26.18 14.55 3.23
N ASN A 107 -25.69 13.44 2.69
CA ASN A 107 -25.31 13.30 1.28
C ASN A 107 -24.28 14.36 0.87
N LYS A 108 -24.66 15.31 0.00
CA LYS A 108 -23.76 16.38 -0.48
C LYS A 108 -23.60 17.51 0.54
N THR A 109 -24.57 17.71 1.42
CA THR A 109 -24.60 18.86 2.34
C THR A 109 -23.76 18.59 3.58
N ILE A 110 -22.90 19.53 3.95
CA ILE A 110 -22.13 19.47 5.20
C ILE A 110 -22.98 20.07 6.32
N THR A 111 -23.27 19.28 7.35
CA THR A 111 -24.07 19.71 8.51
C THR A 111 -23.19 20.18 9.66
N LYS A 112 -22.02 19.58 9.84
CA LYS A 112 -21.06 19.96 10.90
C LYS A 112 -19.63 19.68 10.47
N THR A 113 -18.71 20.54 10.93
CA THR A 113 -17.28 20.41 10.68
C THR A 113 -16.53 20.42 12.00
N TYR A 114 -15.64 19.44 12.17
CA TYR A 114 -14.69 19.35 13.28
C TYR A 114 -13.29 19.57 12.74
N LYS A 115 -12.53 20.45 13.38
CA LYS A 115 -11.21 20.88 12.91
C LYS A 115 -10.12 20.30 13.79
N GLY A 116 -8.94 20.16 13.21
CA GLY A 116 -7.75 19.72 13.89
C GLY A 116 -6.51 19.91 13.03
N LYS A 117 -5.40 19.36 13.50
CA LYS A 117 -4.14 19.31 12.78
C LYS A 117 -3.66 17.88 12.64
N ILE A 118 -2.80 17.66 11.66
CA ILE A 118 -2.09 16.41 11.50
C ILE A 118 -0.60 16.58 11.74
N SER A 119 0.04 15.49 12.13
CA SER A 119 1.48 15.33 12.10
C SER A 119 1.82 13.90 11.70
N THR A 120 3.09 13.61 11.48
CA THR A 120 3.53 12.24 11.18
C THR A 120 4.75 11.86 11.97
N THR A 121 4.82 10.60 12.38
CA THR A 121 6.04 9.97 12.91
C THR A 121 6.56 8.94 11.93
N LYS A 122 7.89 8.79 11.82
CA LYS A 122 8.57 7.82 10.93
C LYS A 122 9.35 6.81 11.80
N PRO A 123 8.69 5.78 12.37
CA PRO A 123 9.38 4.77 13.17
C PRO A 123 10.30 3.86 12.33
N TYR A 124 10.05 3.79 11.02
CA TYR A 124 10.86 3.11 9.99
C TYR A 124 10.73 3.93 8.69
N ASN A 125 10.74 3.27 7.52
CA ASN A 125 10.65 3.92 6.22
C ASN A 125 9.29 4.55 5.85
N SER A 126 8.23 4.38 6.67
CA SER A 126 6.88 4.84 6.31
C SER A 126 6.27 5.68 7.43
N ALA A 127 5.79 6.87 7.04
CA ALA A 127 5.13 7.83 7.89
C ALA A 127 3.80 7.28 8.43
N ARG A 128 3.57 7.48 9.73
CA ARG A 128 2.31 7.17 10.42
C ARG A 128 1.60 8.46 10.78
N LEU A 129 0.33 8.56 10.38
CA LEU A 129 -0.52 9.71 10.65
C LEU A 129 -0.85 9.82 12.14
N ILE A 130 -0.67 11.01 12.68
CA ILE A 130 -1.11 11.42 14.01
C ILE A 130 -2.10 12.57 13.80
N ILE A 131 -3.23 12.50 14.49
CA ILE A 131 -4.26 13.53 14.44
C ILE A 131 -4.40 14.19 15.81
N ASP A 132 -4.56 15.51 15.80
CA ASP A 132 -4.84 16.31 16.98
C ASP A 132 -6.08 17.17 16.70
N MET A 133 -7.21 16.81 17.32
CA MET A 133 -8.50 17.41 17.05
C MET A 133 -8.88 18.43 18.13
N GLU A 134 -9.48 19.54 17.70
CA GLU A 134 -10.06 20.51 18.62
C GLU A 134 -11.21 19.87 19.42
N LYS A 135 -11.29 20.17 20.73
CA LYS A 135 -12.33 19.66 21.61
C LYS A 135 -13.50 20.66 21.68
N PRO A 136 -14.76 20.20 21.62
CA PRO A 136 -15.20 18.81 21.49
C PRO A 136 -15.10 18.28 20.04
N THR A 137 -14.66 17.03 19.89
CA THR A 137 -14.54 16.36 18.57
C THR A 137 -15.61 15.28 18.35
N HIS A 138 -15.70 14.75 17.13
CA HIS A 138 -16.59 13.64 16.80
C HIS A 138 -16.00 12.31 17.31
N HIS A 139 -16.84 11.41 17.83
CA HIS A 139 -16.45 10.11 18.38
C HIS A 139 -15.81 9.13 17.36
N ILE A 140 -15.69 9.50 16.09
CA ILE A 140 -15.00 8.69 15.07
C ILE A 140 -13.51 9.06 15.04
N ILE A 141 -13.18 10.30 15.40
CA ILE A 141 -11.85 10.89 15.20
C ILE A 141 -11.21 11.30 16.53
N THR A 142 -11.49 10.52 17.59
CA THR A 142 -10.97 10.73 18.95
C THR A 142 -9.55 10.19 19.14
N SER A 143 -9.08 9.33 18.24
CA SER A 143 -7.78 8.67 18.33
C SER A 143 -7.13 8.52 16.96
N ASN A 144 -5.82 8.33 16.94
CA ASN A 144 -5.05 8.12 15.72
C ASN A 144 -5.57 6.92 14.91
N PRO A 145 -5.71 7.05 13.58
CA PRO A 145 -6.11 5.94 12.74
C PRO A 145 -4.98 4.92 12.58
N THR A 146 -5.36 3.68 12.26
CA THR A 146 -4.41 2.68 11.77
C THR A 146 -4.29 2.79 10.26
N THR A 147 -3.07 3.00 9.75
CA THR A 147 -2.79 3.01 8.31
C THR A 147 -2.51 1.59 7.80
N TYR A 148 -3.35 1.12 6.87
CA TYR A 148 -3.15 -0.14 6.16
C TYR A 148 -2.66 0.11 4.74
N ARG A 149 -1.45 -0.39 4.43
CA ARG A 149 -0.76 -0.20 3.15
C ARG A 149 -0.93 -1.41 2.24
N LYS A 150 -1.30 -1.17 0.98
CA LYS A 150 -1.25 -2.10 -0.15
C LYS A 150 -0.09 -1.72 -1.07
N ALA A 151 0.09 -2.42 -2.18
CA ALA A 151 1.18 -2.13 -3.10
C ALA A 151 1.13 -0.70 -3.68
N TRP A 152 -0.07 -0.23 -4.02
CA TRP A 152 -0.27 1.03 -4.76
C TRP A 152 -1.21 2.01 -4.06
N SER A 153 -1.64 1.68 -2.85
CA SER A 153 -2.66 2.46 -2.15
C SER A 153 -2.56 2.23 -0.65
N PHE A 154 -3.23 3.06 0.12
CA PHE A 154 -3.47 2.82 1.53
C PHE A 154 -4.90 3.22 1.90
N TYR A 155 -5.31 2.81 3.09
CA TYR A 155 -6.57 3.22 3.70
C TYR A 155 -6.39 3.39 5.21
N LEU A 156 -7.26 4.17 5.81
CA LEU A 156 -7.24 4.54 7.21
C LEU A 156 -8.37 3.84 7.94
N VAL A 157 -8.09 3.30 9.12
CA VAL A 157 -9.10 2.68 9.98
C VAL A 157 -9.16 3.45 11.29
N PHE A 158 -10.31 4.03 11.57
CA PHE A 158 -10.59 4.69 12.83
C PHE A 158 -11.38 3.73 13.72
N ASP A 159 -11.00 3.63 15.00
CA ASP A 159 -11.80 2.91 15.98
C ASP A 159 -12.80 3.88 16.62
N SER A 160 -14.09 3.63 16.38
CA SER A 160 -15.17 4.43 16.93
C SER A 160 -15.87 3.70 18.08
N PRO A 161 -16.11 4.34 19.23
CA PRO A 161 -16.85 3.70 20.32
C PRO A 161 -18.24 3.20 19.91
N LYS A 162 -18.90 3.88 18.96
CA LYS A 162 -20.25 3.54 18.49
C LYS A 162 -20.28 2.59 17.29
N PHE A 163 -19.36 2.78 16.33
CA PHE A 163 -19.37 2.07 15.04
C PHE A 163 -18.24 1.04 14.90
N LYS A 164 -17.37 0.91 15.91
CA LYS A 164 -16.13 0.14 15.86
C LYS A 164 -15.27 0.60 14.67
N ASN A 165 -14.62 -0.34 13.99
CA ASN A 165 -13.70 -0.05 12.89
C ASN A 165 -14.42 0.61 11.71
N MET A 166 -14.07 1.86 11.42
CA MET A 166 -14.53 2.61 10.28
C MET A 166 -13.42 2.77 9.26
N PHE A 167 -13.67 2.31 8.03
CA PHE A 167 -12.68 2.21 6.98
C PHE A 167 -12.82 3.39 6.02
N PHE A 168 -11.79 4.21 5.91
CA PHE A 168 -11.73 5.36 5.03
C PHE A 168 -10.68 5.14 3.93
N LYS A 169 -11.07 5.41 2.69
CA LYS A 169 -10.17 5.42 1.54
C LYS A 169 -10.07 6.83 0.98
N LYS A 170 -8.93 7.13 0.37
CA LYS A 170 -8.74 8.37 -0.38
C LYS A 170 -9.68 8.40 -1.59
N GLY A 171 -10.33 9.53 -1.81
CA GLY A 171 -11.27 9.73 -2.91
C GLY A 171 -12.37 10.73 -2.58
N LYS A 172 -12.97 11.29 -3.64
CA LYS A 172 -14.09 12.23 -3.52
C LYS A 172 -15.40 11.50 -3.30
N TRP A 173 -16.31 12.13 -2.55
CA TRP A 173 -17.68 11.63 -2.41
C TRP A 173 -18.41 11.70 -3.75
N LYS A 174 -19.22 10.68 -4.05
CA LYS A 174 -20.07 10.61 -5.23
C LYS A 174 -21.47 10.20 -4.81
N SER A 175 -22.48 10.72 -5.50
CA SER A 175 -23.86 10.27 -5.26
C SER A 175 -23.95 8.75 -5.44
N ILE A 176 -24.65 8.09 -4.54
CA ILE A 176 -24.99 6.68 -4.69
C ILE A 176 -26.28 6.65 -5.48
N ASP A 177 -26.23 6.20 -6.73
CA ASP A 177 -27.45 5.86 -7.45
C ASP A 177 -28.06 4.65 -6.74
N LEU A 178 -29.19 4.87 -6.07
CA LEU A 178 -30.02 3.79 -5.54
C LEU A 178 -30.55 3.00 -6.74
N LYS A 179 -29.94 1.84 -7.00
CA LYS A 179 -30.54 0.81 -7.86
C LYS A 179 -31.63 0.07 -7.09
#